data_AF-A0A527XFN2-F1
#
_entry.id   AF-A0A527XFN2-F1
#
_cell.length_a   1.000
_cell.length_b   1.000
_cell.length_c   1.000
_cell.angle_alpha   90.00
_cell.angle_beta   90.00
_cell.angle_gamma   90.00
#
_symmetry.space_group_name_H-M   'P 1'
#
loop_
_entity.id
_entity.type
_entity.pdbx_description
1 polymer ?
#
loop_
_entity_poly.entity_id
_entity_poly.type
_entity_poly.pdbx_seq_one_letter_code
_entity_poly.pdbx_strand_id
1 'polypeptide(L)' 'LFANPQHPYTQRLLASEPHGRPQPLPEGSGTILQANGVRVCFMLRHGSFLKPDWRELVAVDDLDLKLCRHETLG' A
#
# COMPACT_ATOMS: atom_id res chain seq x y z
N LEU A 1 -25.89 8.88 13.37
CA LEU A 1 -24.68 9.47 14.01
C LEU A 1 -23.67 9.95 12.97
N PHE A 2 -23.19 9.08 12.08
CA PHE A 2 -22.22 9.47 11.03
C PHE A 2 -22.80 10.25 9.84
N ALA A 3 -24.12 10.24 9.66
CA ALA A 3 -24.82 11.00 8.62
C ALA A 3 -24.91 12.51 8.91
N ASN A 4 -24.68 12.94 10.17
CA ASN A 4 -24.64 14.36 10.56
C ASN A 4 -23.68 14.56 11.75
N PRO A 5 -22.35 14.44 11.53
CA PRO A 5 -21.37 14.57 12.60
C PRO A 5 -21.30 16.02 13.10
N GLN A 6 -21.49 16.24 14.41
CA GLN A 6 -21.45 17.58 15.02
C GLN A 6 -20.08 17.94 15.61
N HIS A 7 -19.28 16.93 15.99
CA HIS A 7 -17.99 17.18 16.62
C HIS A 7 -16.91 17.42 15.55
N PRO A 8 -16.10 18.50 15.67
CA PRO A 8 -15.07 18.84 14.67
C PRO A 8 -14.06 17.72 14.41
N TYR A 9 -13.74 16.91 15.42
CA TYR A 9 -12.81 15.79 15.26
C TYR A 9 -13.37 14.66 14.39
N THR A 10 -14.65 14.32 14.52
CA THR A 10 -15.30 13.28 13.71
C THR A 10 -15.47 13.72 12.26
N GLN A 11 -15.75 15.00 12.03
CA GLN A 11 -15.75 15.59 10.69
C GLN A 11 -14.36 15.48 10.04
N ARG A 12 -13.28 15.77 10.78
CA ARG A 12 -11.90 15.61 10.27
C ARG A 12 -11.55 14.17 9.92
N LEU A 13 -11.95 13.20 10.74
CA LEU A 13 -11.71 11.78 10.45
C LEU A 13 -12.52 11.28 9.24
N LEU A 14 -13.77 11.72 9.09
CA LEU A 14 -14.57 11.37 7.92
C LEU A 14 -14.03 12.03 6.64
N ALA A 15 -13.41 13.20 6.75
CA ALA A 15 -12.77 13.92 5.64
C ALA A 15 -11.28 13.58 5.45
N SER A 16 -10.74 12.59 6.18
CA SER A 16 -9.31 12.25 6.10
C SER A 16 -8.99 11.29 4.95
N GLU A 17 -9.99 10.90 4.14
CA GLU A 17 -9.69 10.22 2.89
C GLU A 17 -8.84 11.16 2.01
N PRO A 18 -7.65 10.72 1.58
CA PRO A 18 -6.81 11.51 0.69
C PRO A 18 -7.53 11.65 -0.66
N HIS A 19 -8.10 12.82 -0.91
CA HIS A 19 -8.73 13.14 -2.19
C HIS A 19 -7.69 13.70 -3.15
N GLY A 20 -7.41 12.96 -4.22
CA GLY A 20 -6.55 13.40 -5.30
C GLY A 20 -5.89 12.21 -6.00
N ARG A 21 -5.75 12.29 -7.32
CA ARG A 21 -4.78 11.46 -8.03
C ARG A 21 -3.45 12.22 -8.03
N PRO A 22 -2.31 11.57 -7.79
CA PRO A 22 -1.02 12.23 -7.88
C PRO A 22 -0.88 12.95 -9.22
N GLN A 23 -0.30 14.15 -9.20
CA GLN A 23 -0.06 14.88 -10.45
C GLN A 23 0.86 14.06 -11.37
N PRO A 24 0.61 14.08 -12.69
CA PRO A 24 1.48 13.42 -13.64
C PRO A 24 2.91 13.97 -13.52
N LEU A 25 3.88 13.07 -13.57
CA LEU A 25 5.28 13.40 -13.39
C LEU A 25 5.76 14.34 -14.51
N PRO A 26 6.65 15.30 -14.21
CA PRO A 26 7.34 16.07 -15.23
C PRO A 26 8.12 15.13 -16.15
N GLU A 27 7.99 15.31 -17.47
CA GLU A 27 8.74 14.52 -18.44
C GLU A 27 10.25 14.70 -18.24
N GLY A 28 11.00 13.60 -18.24
CA GLY A 28 12.45 13.61 -18.01
C GLY A 28 12.87 13.48 -16.54
N SER A 29 11.94 13.25 -15.60
CA SER A 29 12.28 12.84 -14.25
C SER A 29 13.02 11.49 -14.27
N GLY A 30 14.34 11.53 -14.03
CA GLY A 30 15.17 10.34 -14.05
C GLY A 30 14.63 9.25 -13.11
N THR A 31 14.62 8.01 -13.59
CA THR A 31 14.20 6.84 -12.80
C THR A 31 15.16 6.64 -11.64
N ILE A 32 14.63 6.58 -10.43
CA ILE A 32 15.41 6.34 -9.20
C ILE A 32 15.30 4.90 -8.74
N LEU A 33 14.19 4.23 -9.02
CA LEU A 33 13.96 2.82 -8.73
C LEU A 33 13.16 2.20 -9.87
N GLN A 34 13.60 1.04 -10.33
CA GLN A 34 12.83 0.19 -11.21
C GLN A 34 12.86 -1.21 -10.62
N ALA A 35 11.69 -1.82 -10.48
CA ALA A 35 11.57 -3.20 -10.07
C ALA A 35 10.61 -3.90 -11.03
N ASN A 36 10.96 -5.11 -11.44
CA ASN A 36 10.16 -5.91 -12.36
C ASN A 36 9.94 -7.29 -11.73
N GLY A 37 8.71 -7.80 -11.81
CA GLY A 37 8.33 -9.09 -11.24
C GLY A 37 8.54 -9.18 -9.73
N VAL A 38 8.25 -8.10 -8.99
CA VAL A 38 8.41 -8.10 -7.53
C VAL A 38 7.42 -9.08 -6.93
N ARG A 39 7.95 -10.08 -6.23
CA ARG A 39 7.18 -11.04 -5.44
C ARG A 39 7.59 -10.94 -3.97
N VAL A 40 6.61 -10.74 -3.09
CA VAL A 40 6.81 -10.64 -1.63
C VAL A 40 6.00 -11.74 -0.97
N CYS A 41 6.68 -12.61 -0.23
CA CYS A 41 6.07 -13.76 0.41
C CYS A 41 6.46 -13.85 1.88
N PHE A 42 5.48 -14.17 2.71
CA PHE A 42 5.65 -14.37 4.14
C PHE A 42 5.37 -15.82 4.49
N MET A 43 6.26 -16.44 5.26
CA MET A 43 6.00 -17.74 5.84
C MET A 43 5.20 -17.57 7.13
N LEU A 44 3.95 -18.00 7.11
CA LEU A 44 3.07 -17.93 8.27
C LEU A 44 3.03 -19.30 8.94
N ARG A 45 3.23 -19.29 10.26
CA ARG A 45 2.99 -20.48 11.08
C ARG A 45 1.49 -20.73 11.15
N HIS A 46 1.10 -21.96 10.84
CA HIS A 46 -0.28 -22.43 10.90
C HIS A 46 -0.35 -23.75 11.68
N GLY A 47 -1.56 -24.26 11.91
CA GLY A 47 -1.79 -25.49 12.64
C GLY A 47 -1.83 -25.32 14.16
N SER A 48 -2.09 -26.43 14.86
CA SER A 48 -2.20 -26.44 16.32
C SER A 48 -0.83 -26.58 16.99
N PHE A 49 -0.76 -26.30 18.30
CA PHE A 49 0.47 -26.41 19.09
C PHE A 49 1.20 -27.77 18.91
N LEU A 50 0.46 -28.86 18.77
CA LEU A 50 0.98 -30.23 18.62
C LEU A 50 1.40 -30.60 17.20
N LYS A 51 0.94 -29.89 16.18
CA LYS A 51 1.28 -30.12 14.76
C LYS A 51 1.43 -28.76 14.06
N PRO A 52 2.54 -28.05 14.32
CA PRO A 52 2.81 -26.80 13.63
C PRO A 52 3.12 -27.08 12.15
N ASP A 53 2.58 -26.23 11.31
CA ASP A 53 2.78 -26.23 9.86
C ASP A 53 3.17 -24.82 9.40
N TRP A 54 3.70 -24.71 8.18
CA TRP A 54 4.08 -23.44 7.58
C TRP A 54 3.42 -23.29 6.22
N ARG A 55 2.75 -22.16 6.03
CA ARG A 55 2.11 -21.79 4.77
C ARG A 55 2.77 -20.53 4.21
N GLU A 56 2.98 -20.51 2.89
CA GLU A 56 3.35 -19.30 2.17
C GLU A 56 2.12 -18.40 1.98
N LEU A 57 2.22 -17.15 2.40
CA LEU A 57 1.30 -16.08 2.02
C LEU A 57 1.99 -15.16 1.02
N VAL A 58 1.49 -15.14 -0.21
CA VAL A 58 1.94 -14.19 -1.23
C VAL A 58 1.25 -12.85 -0.98
N ALA A 59 2.01 -11.84 -0.57
CA ALA A 59 1.50 -10.49 -0.33
C ALA A 59 1.56 -9.62 -1.57
N VAL A 60 2.58 -9.85 -2.42
CA VAL A 60 2.72 -9.23 -3.72
C VAL A 60 3.10 -10.33 -4.70
N ASP A 61 2.38 -10.42 -5.80
CA ASP A 61 2.64 -11.36 -6.88
C ASP A 61 2.82 -10.55 -8.18
N ASP A 62 4.00 -10.72 -8.80
CA ASP A 62 4.34 -10.16 -10.11
C ASP A 62 4.06 -8.65 -10.28
N LEU A 63 4.65 -7.82 -9.41
CA LEU A 63 4.50 -6.37 -9.49
C LEU A 63 5.66 -5.71 -10.25
N ASP A 64 5.33 -5.00 -11.32
CA ASP A 64 6.23 -4.06 -12.00
C ASP A 64 6.01 -2.64 -11.47
N LEU A 65 7.09 -1.97 -11.06
CA LEU A 65 7.03 -0.59 -10.59
C LEU A 65 8.24 0.23 -11.05
N LYS A 66 7.97 1.49 -11.34
CA LYS A 66 8.97 2.49 -11.71
C LYS A 66 8.72 3.71 -10.85
N LEU A 67 9.74 4.13 -10.11
CA LEU A 67 9.74 5.33 -9.31
C LEU A 67 10.67 6.36 -9.94
N CYS A 68 10.15 7.54 -10.21
CA CYS A 68 10.89 8.66 -10.75
C CYS A 68 11.30 9.65 -9.66
N ARG A 69 12.33 10.46 -9.94
CA ARG A 69 12.75 11.52 -9.01
C ARG A 69 11.59 12.51 -8.78
N HIS A 70 11.33 12.83 -7.51
CA HIS A 70 10.21 13.67 -7.04
C HIS A 70 8.82 13.00 -7.11
N GLU A 71 8.77 11.69 -7.34
CA GLU A 71 7.56 10.89 -7.16
C GLU A 71 7.46 10.39 -5.72
N THR A 72 6.24 10.35 -5.19
CA THR A 72 5.94 9.73 -3.89
C THR A 72 5.08 8.49 -4.13
N LEU A 73 5.53 7.36 -3.60
CA LEU A 73 4.77 6.11 -3.57
C LEU A 73 4.10 5.98 -2.20
N GLY A 74 2.76 5.87 -2.18
CA GLY A 74 1.96 5.82 -0.97
C GLY A 74 0.56 5.26 -1.22
#